data_AF-A0A535RN91-F1
#
_entry.id   AF-A0A535RN91-F1
#
_cell.length_a   1.000
_cell.length_b   1.000
_cell.length_c   1.000
_cell.angle_alpha   90.00
_cell.angle_beta   90.00
_cell.angle_gamma   90.00
#
_symmetry.space_group_name_H-M   'P 1'
#
loop_
_entity.id
_entity.type
_entity.pdbx_description
1 polymer ?
#
loop_
_entity_poly.entity_id
_entity_poly.type
_entity_poly.pdbx_seq_one_letter_code
_entity_poly.pdbx_strand_id
1 'polypeptide(L)'
;MAKVVVLLSPDQWAKLLRIPDSFSERDITRYYSLSAEDLAAIEQHRRPQNRLGFTVQLAYLRFPGRPWDPQEQVPPAILTYLAEQIGEAPDVLADYATRDPTRREHLYDIQRVFEFHPFTMQAYRDLSRWLMPIALSTDQGIVLVEALIEELRVRHVILPAVSTLERLGWETRRRAQQQVFTTLTQGLSQEQRKQLDTLLVVPTDERRTPLAWLREPPGPGKPSSFLKVIERLRYIHSFGLDHLQVLPAYHGAGTFGQVVLLRRDCISLVAFLLGESMELVVI
;
A
#
# COMPACT_ATOMS: atom_id res chain seq x y z
N MET A 1 -18.02 11.95 17.20
CA MET A 1 -16.63 12.07 16.72
C MET A 1 -16.26 10.78 16.00
N ALA A 2 -15.89 10.84 14.72
CA ALA A 2 -15.47 9.65 13.99
C ALA A 2 -14.17 9.11 14.61
N LYS A 3 -14.12 7.79 14.88
CA LYS A 3 -12.92 7.11 15.40
C LYS A 3 -11.75 7.43 14.47
N VAL A 4 -10.65 7.98 15.02
CA VAL A 4 -9.43 8.20 14.24
C VAL A 4 -8.97 6.83 13.74
N VAL A 5 -9.02 6.68 12.43
CA VAL A 5 -8.63 5.47 11.74
C VAL A 5 -7.13 5.57 11.53
N VAL A 6 -6.35 4.75 12.23
CA VAL A 6 -4.90 4.70 12.06
C VAL A 6 -4.58 3.46 11.23
N LEU A 7 -4.12 3.68 9.99
CA LEU A 7 -3.64 2.62 9.11
C LEU A 7 -2.11 2.51 9.17
N LEU A 8 -1.41 3.64 9.31
CA LEU A 8 0.05 3.73 9.38
C LEU A 8 0.50 4.57 10.57
N SER A 9 1.72 4.32 11.04
CA SER A 9 2.36 5.18 12.02
C SER A 9 2.78 6.53 11.42
N PRO A 10 2.96 7.57 12.25
CA PRO A 10 3.51 8.85 11.78
C PRO A 10 4.85 8.70 11.06
N ASP A 11 5.73 7.81 11.52
CA ASP A 11 7.04 7.57 10.91
C ASP A 11 6.92 6.92 9.52
N GLN A 12 5.95 6.01 9.34
CA GLN A 12 5.65 5.43 8.04
C GLN A 12 5.16 6.49 7.06
N TRP A 13 4.27 7.39 7.50
CA TRP A 13 3.81 8.52 6.68
C TRP A 13 4.96 9.47 6.33
N ALA A 14 5.82 9.78 7.30
CA ALA A 14 6.98 10.63 7.07
C ALA A 14 7.91 10.03 6.01
N LYS A 15 8.14 8.71 6.05
CA LYS A 15 8.95 8.01 5.05
C LYS A 15 8.36 8.06 3.63
N LEU A 16 7.04 7.99 3.50
CA LEU A 16 6.36 7.98 2.20
C LEU A 16 6.26 9.35 1.53
N LEU A 17 6.15 10.41 2.34
CA LEU A 17 5.87 11.77 1.85
C LEU A 17 7.09 12.68 1.81
N ARG A 18 8.21 12.23 2.38
CA ARG A 18 9.49 12.93 2.31
C ARG A 18 10.32 12.36 1.18
N ILE A 19 11.11 13.24 0.59
CA ILE A 19 12.21 12.86 -0.28
C ILE A 19 13.26 12.16 0.60
N PRO A 20 13.67 10.92 0.30
CA PRO A 20 14.73 10.26 1.05
C PRO A 20 16.03 11.08 1.06
N ASP A 21 16.68 11.16 2.23
CA ASP A 21 17.94 11.89 2.39
C ASP A 21 19.08 11.30 1.55
N SER A 22 19.02 10.00 1.25
CA SER A 22 20.03 9.25 0.51
C SER A 22 19.47 8.70 -0.81
N PHE A 23 19.08 9.59 -1.72
CA PHE A 23 18.74 9.18 -3.08
C PHE A 23 20.00 8.73 -3.85
N SER A 24 19.92 7.61 -4.57
CA SER A 24 20.98 7.23 -5.49
C SER A 24 20.95 8.11 -6.74
N GLU A 25 22.09 8.27 -7.43
CA GLU A 25 22.13 9.00 -8.71
C GLU A 25 21.11 8.47 -9.74
N ARG A 26 20.88 7.15 -9.71
CA ARG A 26 19.89 6.50 -10.57
C ARG A 26 18.46 6.95 -10.25
N ASP A 27 18.14 7.08 -8.97
CA ASP A 27 16.83 7.55 -8.55
C ASP A 27 16.64 9.03 -8.85
N ILE A 28 17.68 9.85 -8.66
CA ILE A 28 17.65 11.28 -9.01
C ILE A 28 17.35 11.42 -10.51
N THR A 29 18.09 10.70 -11.35
CA THR A 29 17.87 10.69 -12.80
C THR A 29 16.45 10.22 -13.12
N ARG A 30 15.98 9.14 -12.49
CA ARG A 30 14.65 8.58 -12.76
C ARG A 30 13.51 9.56 -12.46
N TYR A 31 13.59 10.31 -11.35
CA TYR A 31 12.48 11.14 -10.89
C TYR A 31 12.61 12.62 -11.26
N TYR A 32 13.83 13.12 -11.49
CA TYR A 32 14.11 14.55 -11.62
C TYR A 32 14.74 14.95 -12.95
N SER A 33 14.89 14.03 -13.91
CA SER A 33 15.26 14.42 -15.28
C SER A 33 14.16 15.23 -15.94
N LEU A 34 14.55 16.33 -16.59
CA LEU A 34 13.68 17.24 -17.31
C LEU A 34 13.63 16.88 -18.80
N SER A 35 12.42 16.86 -19.35
CA SER A 35 12.16 16.70 -20.77
C SER A 35 12.37 18.02 -21.53
N ALA A 36 12.43 17.96 -22.86
CA ALA A 36 12.48 19.17 -23.69
C ALA A 36 11.24 20.07 -23.51
N GLU A 37 10.06 19.47 -23.27
CA GLU A 37 8.84 20.20 -22.96
C GLU A 37 8.95 20.93 -21.61
N ASP A 38 9.56 20.28 -20.62
CA ASP A 38 9.80 20.88 -19.31
C ASP A 38 10.69 22.11 -19.44
N LEU A 39 11.81 21.97 -20.15
CA LEU A 39 12.77 23.06 -20.38
C LEU A 39 12.09 24.23 -21.11
N ALA A 40 11.30 23.95 -22.15
CA ALA A 40 10.56 24.98 -22.88
C ALA A 40 9.56 25.74 -22.00
N ALA A 41 8.88 25.05 -21.08
CA ALA A 41 7.99 25.70 -20.10
C ALA A 41 8.79 26.54 -19.09
N ILE A 42 9.90 26.01 -18.57
CA ILE A 42 10.76 26.69 -17.60
C ILE A 42 11.36 27.98 -18.19
N GLU A 43 11.81 27.95 -19.44
CA GLU A 43 12.42 29.09 -20.13
C GLU A 43 11.50 30.31 -20.29
N GLN A 44 10.17 30.12 -20.20
CA GLN A 44 9.19 31.21 -20.25
C GLN A 44 9.35 32.20 -19.08
N HIS A 45 9.94 31.76 -17.97
CA HIS A 45 10.21 32.60 -16.82
C HIS A 45 11.53 33.37 -16.99
N ARG A 46 11.50 34.70 -16.88
CA ARG A 46 12.67 35.55 -17.18
C ARG A 46 13.77 35.55 -16.11
N ARG A 47 13.42 35.31 -14.84
CA ARG A 47 14.34 35.46 -13.71
C ARG A 47 14.91 34.09 -13.29
N PRO A 48 16.23 33.96 -13.04
CA PRO A 48 16.86 32.72 -12.57
C PRO A 48 16.13 32.03 -11.41
N GLN A 49 15.84 32.79 -10.35
CA GLN A 49 15.12 32.27 -9.18
C GLN A 49 13.72 31.75 -9.50
N ASN A 50 13.04 32.35 -10.50
CA ASN A 50 11.71 31.92 -10.90
C ASN A 50 11.77 30.62 -11.72
N ARG A 51 12.79 30.47 -12.58
CA ARG A 51 13.03 29.22 -13.32
C ARG A 51 13.33 28.07 -12.38
N LEU A 52 14.27 28.27 -11.45
CA LEU A 52 14.63 27.24 -10.47
C LEU A 52 13.47 26.92 -9.53
N GLY A 53 12.74 27.93 -9.04
CA GLY A 53 11.58 27.71 -8.19
C GLY A 53 10.41 27.01 -8.89
N PHE A 54 10.14 27.32 -10.16
CA PHE A 54 9.17 26.57 -10.99
C PHE A 54 9.61 25.11 -11.15
N THR A 55 10.89 24.90 -11.45
CA THR A 55 11.50 23.56 -11.61
C THR A 55 11.36 22.72 -10.35
N VAL A 56 11.64 23.29 -9.17
CA VAL A 56 11.47 22.61 -7.87
C VAL A 56 10.01 22.26 -7.62
N GLN A 57 9.07 23.16 -7.90
CA GLN A 57 7.64 22.85 -7.74
C GLN A 57 7.19 21.70 -8.64
N LEU A 58 7.62 21.69 -9.91
CA LEU A 58 7.34 20.60 -10.84
C LEU A 58 7.95 19.28 -10.34
N ALA A 59 9.20 19.32 -9.86
CA ALA A 59 9.89 18.16 -9.31
C ALA A 59 9.13 17.54 -8.13
N TYR A 60 8.64 18.35 -7.17
CA TYR A 60 7.88 17.86 -6.02
C TYR A 60 6.52 17.24 -6.38
N LEU A 61 5.85 17.80 -7.40
CA LEU A 61 4.61 17.23 -7.94
C LEU A 61 4.85 15.90 -8.66
N ARG A 62 6.01 15.70 -9.28
CA ARG A 62 6.41 14.41 -9.87
C ARG A 62 6.84 13.41 -8.81
N PHE A 63 7.69 13.82 -7.86
CA PHE A 63 8.05 13.03 -6.70
C PHE A 63 8.37 13.95 -5.52
N PRO A 64 7.68 13.82 -4.37
CA PRO A 64 6.89 12.65 -3.96
C PRO A 64 5.43 12.62 -4.41
N GLY A 65 4.93 13.62 -5.14
CA GLY A 65 3.53 13.68 -5.63
C GLY A 65 2.69 14.81 -5.02
N ARG A 66 3.29 15.68 -4.22
CA ARG A 66 2.61 16.76 -3.49
C ARG A 66 3.27 18.11 -3.78
N PRO A 67 2.59 19.24 -3.54
CA PRO A 67 3.22 20.54 -3.64
C PRO A 67 4.41 20.66 -2.69
N TRP A 68 5.44 21.39 -3.13
CA TRP A 68 6.58 21.76 -2.29
C TRP A 68 6.12 22.72 -1.18
N ASP A 69 6.52 22.43 0.06
CA ASP A 69 6.33 23.32 1.20
C ASP A 69 7.50 24.32 1.28
N PRO A 70 7.27 25.65 1.29
CA PRO A 70 8.33 26.64 1.43
C PRO A 70 9.19 26.51 2.69
N GLN A 71 8.68 25.86 3.74
CA GLN A 71 9.43 25.61 4.97
C GLN A 71 10.32 24.36 4.86
N GLU A 72 10.11 23.55 3.84
CA GLU A 72 10.89 22.33 3.57
C GLU A 72 12.12 22.66 2.71
N GLN A 73 13.28 22.22 3.20
CA GLN A 73 14.52 22.32 2.44
C GLN A 73 14.58 21.25 1.36
N VAL A 74 14.88 21.66 0.13
CA VAL A 74 15.16 20.74 -0.97
C VAL A 74 16.51 20.07 -0.70
N PRO A 75 16.63 18.73 -0.78
CA PRO A 75 17.92 18.08 -0.57
C PRO A 75 18.98 18.58 -1.57
N PRO A 76 20.20 18.90 -1.10
CA PRO A 76 21.21 19.58 -1.93
C PRO A 76 21.53 18.86 -3.25
N ALA A 77 21.63 17.52 -3.22
CA ALA A 77 21.93 16.74 -4.42
C ALA A 77 20.85 16.90 -5.51
N ILE A 78 19.58 16.96 -5.12
CA ILE A 78 18.47 17.17 -6.06
C ILE A 78 18.47 18.61 -6.55
N LEU A 79 18.67 19.58 -5.65
CA LEU A 79 18.70 20.99 -6.02
C LEU A 79 19.80 21.29 -7.04
N THR A 80 21.01 20.77 -6.81
CA THR A 80 22.13 20.87 -7.74
C THR A 80 21.78 20.23 -9.08
N TYR A 81 21.25 19.00 -9.07
CA TYR A 81 20.88 18.29 -10.30
C TYR A 81 19.80 19.02 -11.12
N LEU A 82 18.80 19.62 -10.45
CA LEU A 82 17.77 20.42 -11.12
C LEU A 82 18.34 21.72 -11.70
N ALA A 83 19.20 22.42 -10.94
CA ALA A 83 19.79 23.68 -11.35
C ALA A 83 20.73 23.51 -12.56
N GLU A 84 21.54 22.44 -12.58
CA GLU A 84 22.43 22.10 -13.69
C GLU A 84 21.68 21.87 -15.01
N GLN A 85 20.52 21.21 -14.96
CA GLN A 85 19.71 20.93 -16.16
C GLN A 85 19.15 22.20 -16.82
N ILE A 86 18.97 23.27 -16.05
CA ILE A 86 18.45 24.56 -16.55
C ILE A 86 19.53 25.64 -16.68
N GLY A 87 20.79 25.31 -16.37
CA GLY A 87 21.92 26.22 -16.45
C GLY A 87 21.92 27.35 -15.42
N GLU A 88 21.26 27.17 -14.27
CA GLU A 88 21.18 28.16 -13.19
C GLU A 88 22.00 27.70 -11.97
N ALA A 89 22.34 28.62 -11.07
CA ALA A 89 23.07 28.29 -9.84
C ALA A 89 22.10 27.91 -8.69
N PRO A 90 22.39 26.90 -7.85
CA PRO A 90 21.48 26.46 -6.78
C PRO A 90 21.07 27.54 -5.77
N ASP A 91 21.96 28.49 -5.50
CA ASP A 91 21.81 29.57 -4.52
C ASP A 91 20.74 30.59 -4.92
N VAL A 92 20.42 30.71 -6.22
CA VAL A 92 19.35 31.62 -6.68
C VAL A 92 17.97 31.23 -6.16
N LEU A 93 17.78 30.00 -5.70
CA LEU A 93 16.52 29.58 -5.06
C LEU A 93 16.22 30.39 -3.80
N ALA A 94 17.23 30.92 -3.10
CA ALA A 94 17.04 31.70 -1.88
C ALA A 94 16.18 32.96 -2.10
N ASP A 95 16.22 33.52 -3.32
CA ASP A 95 15.44 34.69 -3.71
C ASP A 95 14.08 34.34 -4.35
N TYR A 96 13.77 33.05 -4.46
CA TYR A 96 12.53 32.59 -5.10
C TYR A 96 11.30 32.90 -4.24
N ALA A 97 10.28 33.45 -4.89
CA ALA A 97 8.94 33.63 -4.34
C ALA A 97 8.92 34.19 -2.89
N THR A 98 9.73 35.22 -2.64
CA THR A 98 9.68 36.03 -1.40
C THR A 98 8.28 36.57 -1.09
N ARG A 99 7.37 36.56 -2.08
CA ARG A 99 5.93 36.79 -1.92
C ARG A 99 5.14 35.54 -2.36
N ASP A 100 4.13 35.20 -1.57
CA ASP A 100 3.24 34.04 -1.79
C ASP A 100 2.53 33.95 -3.16
N PRO A 101 2.10 35.06 -3.81
CA PRO A 101 1.36 35.02 -5.08
C PRO A 101 2.12 34.33 -6.21
N THR A 102 3.41 34.63 -6.39
CA THR A 102 4.23 34.05 -7.47
C THR A 102 4.32 32.52 -7.35
N ARG A 103 4.39 31.98 -6.13
CA ARG A 103 4.42 30.54 -5.91
C ARG A 103 3.12 29.88 -6.36
N ARG A 104 1.97 30.49 -6.03
CA ARG A 104 0.64 29.98 -6.40
C ARG A 104 0.39 30.08 -7.90
N GLU A 105 0.82 31.18 -8.53
CA GLU A 105 0.76 31.37 -9.98
C GLU A 105 1.55 30.27 -10.70
N HIS A 106 2.79 30.01 -10.28
CA HIS A 106 3.59 28.93 -10.84
C HIS A 106 2.93 27.55 -10.64
N LEU A 107 2.38 27.28 -9.45
CA LEU A 107 1.67 26.02 -9.20
C LEU A 107 0.45 25.84 -10.12
N TYR A 108 -0.25 26.93 -10.41
CA TYR A 108 -1.38 26.94 -11.35
C TYR A 108 -0.92 26.71 -12.79
N ASP A 109 0.17 27.36 -13.20
CA ASP A 109 0.76 27.16 -14.53
C ASP A 109 1.25 25.72 -14.71
N ILE A 110 1.91 25.13 -13.69
CA ILE A 110 2.34 23.73 -13.71
C ILE A 110 1.14 22.79 -13.87
N GLN A 111 0.06 23.01 -13.13
CA GLN A 111 -1.16 22.22 -13.27
C GLN A 111 -1.75 22.28 -14.68
N ARG A 112 -1.76 23.47 -15.29
CA ARG A 112 -2.30 23.65 -16.64
C ARG A 112 -1.40 23.03 -17.71
N VAL A 113 -0.09 23.21 -17.62
CA VAL A 113 0.88 22.78 -18.65
C VAL A 113 1.13 21.28 -18.57
N PHE A 114 1.29 20.73 -17.38
CA PHE A 114 1.66 19.31 -17.17
C PHE A 114 0.47 18.45 -16.72
N GLU A 115 -0.75 18.97 -16.85
CA GLU A 115 -1.99 18.26 -16.57
C GLU A 115 -2.05 17.66 -15.15
N PHE A 116 -1.52 18.37 -14.15
CA PHE A 116 -1.75 18.02 -12.76
C PHE A 116 -3.13 18.46 -12.31
N HIS A 117 -3.84 17.57 -11.62
CA HIS A 117 -5.21 17.80 -11.18
C HIS A 117 -5.35 17.69 -9.67
N PRO A 118 -6.21 18.51 -9.04
CA PRO A 118 -6.50 18.37 -7.61
C PRO A 118 -7.22 17.05 -7.34
N PHE A 119 -7.02 16.50 -6.14
CA PHE A 119 -7.75 15.33 -5.71
C PHE A 119 -9.26 15.62 -5.53
N THR A 120 -10.11 14.83 -6.17
CA THR A 120 -11.58 15.01 -6.14
C THR A 120 -12.30 13.81 -5.52
N MET A 121 -13.58 13.98 -5.20
CA MET A 121 -14.43 12.87 -4.76
C MET A 121 -14.63 11.80 -5.84
N GLN A 122 -14.53 12.17 -7.11
CA GLN A 122 -14.56 11.20 -8.21
C GLN A 122 -13.28 10.36 -8.20
N ALA A 123 -12.12 11.00 -8.10
CA ALA A 123 -10.83 10.32 -7.95
C ALA A 123 -10.82 9.39 -6.72
N TYR A 124 -11.40 9.81 -5.60
CA TYR A 124 -11.56 8.97 -4.40
C TYR A 124 -12.31 7.66 -4.71
N ARG A 125 -13.44 7.74 -5.42
CA ARG A 125 -14.26 6.56 -5.77
C ARG A 125 -13.53 5.65 -6.77
N ASP A 126 -12.86 6.23 -7.76
CA ASP A 126 -12.12 5.50 -8.78
C ASP A 126 -10.92 4.76 -8.17
N LEU A 127 -10.14 5.43 -7.34
CA LEU A 127 -9.00 4.84 -6.62
C LEU A 127 -9.45 3.78 -5.62
N SER A 128 -10.57 4.00 -4.92
CA SER A 128 -11.12 2.99 -4.03
C SER A 128 -11.50 1.69 -4.78
N ARG A 129 -12.07 1.79 -5.99
CA ARG A 129 -12.37 0.62 -6.82
C ARG A 129 -11.09 -0.05 -7.30
N TRP A 130 -10.14 0.75 -7.76
CA TRP A 130 -8.84 0.28 -8.25
C TRP A 130 -8.00 -0.42 -7.16
N LEU A 131 -8.04 0.06 -5.92
CA LEU A 131 -7.28 -0.49 -4.80
C LEU A 131 -7.88 -1.80 -4.26
N MET A 132 -9.16 -2.08 -4.53
CA MET A 132 -9.87 -3.25 -4.02
C MET A 132 -9.17 -4.60 -4.30
N PRO A 133 -8.73 -4.92 -5.53
CA PRO A 133 -7.98 -6.17 -5.79
C PRO A 133 -6.70 -6.28 -4.96
N ILE A 134 -5.98 -5.18 -4.72
CA ILE A 134 -4.78 -5.16 -3.88
C ILE A 134 -5.15 -5.40 -2.41
N ALA A 135 -6.22 -4.76 -1.93
CA ALA A 135 -6.72 -4.98 -0.57
C ALA A 135 -7.28 -6.39 -0.33
N LEU A 136 -7.67 -7.11 -1.40
CA LEU A 136 -8.05 -8.52 -1.33
C LEU A 136 -6.84 -9.46 -1.28
N SER A 137 -5.66 -9.03 -1.77
CA SER A 137 -4.44 -9.84 -1.77
C SER A 137 -3.53 -9.60 -0.56
N THR A 138 -3.65 -8.46 0.12
CA THR A 138 -2.84 -8.15 1.31
C THR A 138 -3.64 -7.37 2.36
N ASP A 139 -3.33 -7.60 3.63
CA ASP A 139 -3.85 -6.82 4.74
C ASP A 139 -2.85 -5.75 5.24
N GLN A 140 -1.66 -5.66 4.64
CA GLN A 140 -0.64 -4.70 5.04
C GLN A 140 -1.01 -3.29 4.60
N GLY A 141 -1.25 -2.41 5.57
CA GLY A 141 -1.63 -1.02 5.29
C GLY A 141 -0.59 -0.25 4.48
N ILE A 142 0.70 -0.52 4.69
CA ILE A 142 1.79 0.20 4.02
C ILE A 142 1.77 -0.04 2.51
N VAL A 143 1.57 -1.30 2.10
CA VAL A 143 1.49 -1.70 0.69
C VAL A 143 0.31 -1.01 0.00
N LEU A 144 -0.84 -0.87 0.68
CA LEU A 144 -2.00 -0.19 0.13
C LEU A 144 -1.76 1.31 -0.09
N VAL A 145 -1.09 1.96 0.87
CA VAL A 145 -0.81 3.39 0.78
C VAL A 145 0.28 3.69 -0.24
N GLU A 146 1.35 2.88 -0.29
CA GLU A 146 2.38 2.96 -1.33
C GLU A 146 1.74 2.86 -2.72
N ALA A 147 0.92 1.84 -2.96
CA ALA A 147 0.21 1.66 -4.21
C ALA A 147 -0.70 2.87 -4.56
N LEU A 148 -1.40 3.44 -3.57
CA LEU A 148 -2.21 4.65 -3.79
C LEU A 148 -1.38 5.86 -4.20
N ILE A 149 -0.24 6.10 -3.53
CA ILE A 149 0.64 7.22 -3.83
C ILE A 149 1.21 7.08 -5.24
N GLU A 150 1.70 5.89 -5.61
CA GLU A 150 2.18 5.62 -6.96
C GLU A 150 1.09 5.86 -8.01
N GLU A 151 -0.11 5.34 -7.80
CA GLU A 151 -1.21 5.48 -8.75
C GLU A 151 -1.68 6.92 -8.90
N LEU A 152 -1.68 7.70 -7.82
CA LEU A 152 -1.98 9.14 -7.87
C LEU A 152 -0.97 9.88 -8.74
N ARG A 153 0.32 9.55 -8.62
CA ARG A 153 1.36 10.14 -9.48
C ARG A 153 1.21 9.75 -10.94
N VAL A 154 0.95 8.47 -11.23
CA VAL A 154 0.71 7.99 -12.61
C VAL A 154 -0.48 8.73 -13.25
N ARG A 155 -1.50 9.08 -12.48
CA ARG A 155 -2.67 9.83 -12.95
C ARG A 155 -2.52 11.35 -12.90
N HIS A 156 -1.33 11.87 -12.55
CA HIS A 156 -1.06 13.29 -12.30
C HIS A 156 -2.06 13.94 -11.32
N VAL A 157 -2.53 13.18 -10.33
CA VAL A 157 -3.40 13.70 -9.27
C VAL A 157 -2.54 14.13 -8.09
N ILE A 158 -2.63 15.40 -7.72
CA ILE A 158 -1.92 15.97 -6.58
C ILE A 158 -2.37 15.25 -5.32
N LEU A 159 -1.40 14.73 -4.54
CA LEU A 159 -1.67 14.01 -3.31
C LEU A 159 -2.57 14.85 -2.37
N PRO A 160 -3.69 14.29 -1.88
CA PRO A 160 -4.51 14.95 -0.88
C PRO A 160 -3.83 14.88 0.51
N ALA A 161 -4.47 15.50 1.50
CA ALA A 161 -4.04 15.37 2.89
C ALA A 161 -3.94 13.90 3.33
N VAL A 162 -2.98 13.62 4.22
CA VAL A 162 -2.71 12.29 4.79
C VAL A 162 -3.98 11.60 5.30
N SER A 163 -4.82 12.34 6.01
CA SER A 163 -6.10 11.84 6.54
C SER A 163 -7.06 11.31 5.46
N THR A 164 -6.96 11.83 4.23
CA THR A 164 -7.77 11.36 3.10
C THR A 164 -7.21 10.07 2.51
N LEU A 165 -5.89 9.97 2.35
CA LEU A 165 -5.22 8.74 1.90
C LEU A 165 -5.45 7.61 2.91
N GLU A 166 -5.26 7.90 4.20
CA GLU A 166 -5.45 6.94 5.29
C GLU A 166 -6.89 6.42 5.34
N ARG A 167 -7.87 7.32 5.23
CA ARG A 167 -9.29 6.94 5.17
C ARG A 167 -9.57 6.05 3.96
N LEU A 168 -9.07 6.40 2.77
CA LEU A 168 -9.27 5.60 1.55
C LEU A 168 -8.68 4.19 1.70
N GLY A 169 -7.42 4.10 2.15
CA GLY A 169 -6.74 2.83 2.38
C GLY A 169 -7.48 1.96 3.39
N TRP A 170 -7.87 2.53 4.53
CA TRP A 170 -8.57 1.77 5.57
C TRP A 170 -9.98 1.34 5.16
N GLU A 171 -10.77 2.22 4.53
CA GLU A 171 -12.12 1.88 4.08
C GLU A 171 -12.09 0.77 3.02
N THR A 172 -11.09 0.79 2.15
CA THR A 172 -10.90 -0.25 1.14
C THR A 172 -10.44 -1.56 1.78
N ARG A 173 -9.46 -1.52 2.69
CA ARG A 173 -9.03 -2.70 3.48
C ARG A 173 -10.19 -3.33 4.24
N ARG A 174 -11.00 -2.52 4.93
CA ARG A 174 -12.16 -2.99 5.68
C ARG A 174 -13.20 -3.65 4.77
N ARG A 175 -13.47 -3.07 3.59
CA ARG A 175 -14.38 -3.67 2.60
C ARG A 175 -13.84 -4.99 2.06
N ALA A 176 -12.54 -5.08 1.77
CA ALA A 176 -11.90 -6.32 1.36
C ALA A 176 -12.01 -7.40 2.43
N GLN A 177 -11.69 -7.08 3.68
CA GLN A 177 -11.84 -7.99 4.82
C GLN A 177 -13.29 -8.47 4.99
N GLN A 178 -14.26 -7.57 4.88
CA GLN A 178 -15.67 -7.91 4.93
C GLN A 178 -16.09 -8.83 3.77
N GLN A 179 -15.61 -8.57 2.56
CA GLN A 179 -15.88 -9.40 1.40
C GLN A 179 -15.29 -10.81 1.56
N VAL A 180 -14.04 -10.92 2.03
CA VAL A 180 -13.40 -12.20 2.34
C VAL A 180 -14.21 -12.94 3.41
N PHE A 181 -14.54 -12.28 4.51
CA PHE A 181 -15.34 -12.86 5.59
C PHE A 181 -16.70 -13.35 5.10
N THR A 182 -17.45 -12.52 4.38
CA THR A 182 -18.76 -12.88 3.82
C THR A 182 -18.63 -14.06 2.87
N THR A 183 -17.61 -14.08 2.01
CA THR A 183 -17.43 -15.18 1.06
C THR A 183 -17.08 -16.50 1.74
N LEU A 184 -16.26 -16.46 2.79
CA LEU A 184 -15.90 -17.65 3.57
C LEU A 184 -17.07 -18.17 4.41
N THR A 185 -17.98 -17.29 4.84
CA THR A 185 -19.07 -17.65 5.78
C THR A 185 -20.43 -17.84 5.14
N GLN A 186 -20.66 -17.38 3.90
CA GLN A 186 -21.97 -17.46 3.25
C GLN A 186 -22.50 -18.89 3.07
N GLY A 187 -21.61 -19.88 2.91
CA GLY A 187 -21.99 -21.29 2.77
C GLY A 187 -22.19 -22.04 4.09
N LEU A 188 -21.88 -21.42 5.23
CA LEU A 188 -21.93 -22.08 6.53
C LEU A 188 -23.32 -22.04 7.14
N SER A 189 -23.79 -23.19 7.62
CA SER A 189 -24.97 -23.28 8.48
C SER A 189 -24.74 -22.56 9.81
N GLN A 190 -25.82 -22.21 10.51
CA GLN A 190 -25.73 -21.59 11.84
C GLN A 190 -25.00 -22.50 12.84
N GLU A 191 -25.18 -23.81 12.73
CA GLU A 191 -24.49 -24.78 13.58
C GLU A 191 -22.99 -24.79 13.31
N GLN A 192 -22.58 -24.80 12.04
CA GLN A 192 -21.16 -24.74 11.66
C GLN A 192 -20.49 -23.44 12.12
N ARG A 193 -21.21 -22.31 12.06
CA ARG A 193 -20.71 -21.04 12.59
C ARG A 193 -20.46 -21.11 14.09
N LYS A 194 -21.42 -21.64 14.86
CA LYS A 194 -21.25 -21.84 16.31
C LYS A 194 -20.08 -22.76 16.60
N GLN A 195 -19.96 -23.88 15.88
CA GLN A 195 -18.83 -24.79 16.03
C GLN A 195 -17.50 -24.07 15.76
N LEU A 196 -17.38 -23.28 14.69
CA LEU A 196 -16.17 -22.49 14.43
C LEU A 196 -15.90 -21.44 15.53
N ASP A 197 -16.93 -20.80 16.08
CA ASP A 197 -16.77 -19.85 17.18
C ASP A 197 -16.21 -20.52 18.44
N THR A 198 -16.54 -21.80 18.70
CA THR A 198 -15.96 -22.54 19.84
C THR A 198 -14.45 -22.74 19.72
N LEU A 199 -13.88 -22.69 18.51
CA LEU A 199 -12.42 -22.78 18.30
C LEU A 199 -11.66 -21.60 18.91
N LEU A 200 -12.33 -20.48 19.17
CA LEU A 200 -11.76 -19.25 19.70
C LEU A 200 -11.85 -19.15 21.23
N VAL A 201 -12.60 -20.06 21.86
CA VAL A 201 -12.83 -20.05 23.31
C VAL A 201 -11.86 -21.03 23.99
N VAL A 202 -11.32 -20.64 25.14
CA VAL A 202 -10.49 -21.54 25.97
C VAL A 202 -11.41 -22.42 26.81
N PRO A 203 -11.37 -23.77 26.66
CA PRO A 203 -12.14 -24.68 27.51
C PRO A 203 -11.72 -24.57 28.98
N THR A 204 -12.64 -24.81 29.91
CA THR A 204 -12.44 -24.64 31.36
C THR A 204 -11.22 -25.40 31.92
N ASP A 205 -10.91 -26.56 31.35
CA ASP A 205 -9.82 -27.43 31.80
C ASP A 205 -8.55 -27.32 30.93
N GLU A 206 -8.53 -26.41 29.97
CA GLU A 206 -7.43 -26.22 29.04
C GLU A 206 -6.76 -24.86 29.19
N ARG A 207 -5.48 -24.78 28.78
CA ARG A 207 -4.70 -23.54 28.82
C ARG A 207 -4.70 -22.78 27.50
N ARG A 208 -5.28 -23.36 26.44
CA ARG A 208 -5.23 -22.84 25.07
C ARG A 208 -6.55 -23.12 24.36
N THR A 209 -6.82 -22.38 23.30
CA THR A 209 -8.00 -22.60 22.47
C THR A 209 -7.79 -23.80 21.54
N PRO A 210 -8.86 -24.45 21.05
CA PRO A 210 -8.76 -25.49 20.03
C PRO A 210 -8.08 -24.98 18.75
N LEU A 211 -8.30 -23.71 18.38
CA LEU A 211 -7.57 -23.09 17.26
C LEU A 211 -6.06 -23.04 17.54
N ALA A 212 -5.64 -22.63 18.73
CA ALA A 212 -4.22 -22.59 19.08
C ALA A 212 -3.58 -23.99 19.05
N TRP A 213 -4.28 -25.02 19.52
CA TRP A 213 -3.82 -26.41 19.40
C TRP A 213 -3.73 -26.88 17.94
N LEU A 214 -4.74 -26.54 17.13
CA LEU A 214 -4.73 -26.84 15.70
C LEU A 214 -3.49 -26.23 15.06
N ARG A 215 -3.13 -24.98 15.41
CA ARG A 215 -2.01 -24.15 14.92
C ARG A 215 -0.60 -24.61 15.27
N GLU A 216 -0.45 -25.59 16.15
CA GLU A 216 0.87 -26.00 16.59
C GLU A 216 1.62 -26.78 15.52
N PRO A 217 2.94 -26.58 15.37
CA PRO A 217 3.73 -27.41 14.48
C PRO A 217 3.61 -28.89 14.93
N PRO A 218 3.47 -29.84 13.99
CA PRO A 218 3.26 -31.26 14.31
C PRO A 218 4.50 -31.92 14.97
N GLY A 219 5.62 -31.21 15.04
CA GLY A 219 6.90 -31.70 15.54
C GLY A 219 7.67 -32.47 14.47
N PRO A 220 8.79 -33.12 14.84
CA PRO A 220 9.67 -33.82 13.90
C PRO A 220 8.96 -35.01 13.23
N GLY A 221 9.40 -35.39 12.02
CA GLY A 221 8.83 -36.48 11.22
C GLY A 221 8.99 -37.88 11.83
N LYS A 222 8.21 -38.17 12.88
CA LYS A 222 8.15 -39.46 13.59
C LYS A 222 6.73 -39.99 13.56
N PRO A 223 6.50 -41.32 13.63
CA PRO A 223 5.16 -41.92 13.60
C PRO A 223 4.17 -41.30 14.60
N SER A 224 4.64 -40.92 15.79
CA SER A 224 3.82 -40.24 16.81
C SER A 224 3.35 -38.84 16.40
N SER A 225 4.13 -38.12 15.59
CA SER A 225 3.73 -36.82 15.02
C SER A 225 2.68 -36.97 13.92
N PHE A 226 2.74 -38.03 13.12
CA PHE A 226 1.69 -38.33 12.14
C PHE A 226 0.34 -38.61 12.80
N LEU A 227 0.32 -39.32 13.93
CA LEU A 227 -0.92 -39.55 14.68
C LEU A 227 -1.56 -38.24 15.17
N LYS A 228 -0.76 -37.27 15.62
CA LYS A 228 -1.26 -35.93 16.01
C LYS A 228 -1.85 -35.17 14.82
N VAL A 229 -1.23 -35.28 13.64
CA VAL A 229 -1.79 -34.67 12.42
C VAL A 229 -3.12 -35.32 12.05
N ILE A 230 -3.22 -36.65 12.13
CA ILE A 230 -4.47 -37.38 11.85
C ILE A 230 -5.57 -36.95 12.83
N GLU A 231 -5.25 -36.81 14.12
CA GLU A 231 -6.19 -36.32 15.13
C GLU A 231 -6.73 -34.92 14.79
N ARG A 232 -5.86 -33.99 14.41
CA ARG A 232 -6.24 -32.65 13.96
C ARG A 232 -7.09 -32.67 12.70
N LEU A 233 -6.73 -33.51 11.73
CA LEU A 233 -7.52 -33.68 10.51
C LEU A 233 -8.91 -34.20 10.87
N ARG A 234 -9.05 -35.26 11.67
CA ARG A 234 -10.37 -35.76 12.09
C ARG A 234 -11.19 -34.70 12.81
N TYR A 235 -10.54 -33.92 13.67
CA TYR A 235 -11.18 -32.79 14.34
C TYR A 235 -11.71 -31.77 13.33
N ILE A 236 -10.91 -31.34 12.35
CA ILE A 236 -11.35 -30.40 11.29
C ILE A 236 -12.48 -31.00 10.43
N HIS A 237 -12.40 -32.28 10.06
CA HIS A 237 -13.46 -32.92 9.27
C HIS A 237 -14.78 -33.03 10.05
N SER A 238 -14.75 -33.07 11.39
CA SER A 238 -15.96 -33.11 12.21
C SER A 238 -16.86 -31.87 12.05
N PHE A 239 -16.32 -30.75 11.55
CA PHE A 239 -17.06 -29.54 11.25
C PHE A 239 -17.85 -29.61 9.92
N GLY A 240 -17.65 -30.67 9.11
CA GLY A 240 -18.41 -30.90 7.87
C GLY A 240 -18.26 -29.79 6.83
N LEU A 241 -17.07 -29.20 6.71
CA LEU A 241 -16.78 -28.05 5.84
C LEU A 241 -16.45 -28.44 4.38
N ASP A 242 -16.53 -29.73 4.05
CA ASP A 242 -16.03 -30.32 2.79
C ASP A 242 -16.74 -29.81 1.51
N HIS A 243 -17.91 -29.20 1.69
CA HIS A 243 -18.75 -28.66 0.62
C HIS A 243 -18.39 -27.22 0.23
N LEU A 244 -17.54 -26.53 1.00
CA LEU A 244 -17.15 -25.15 0.74
C LEU A 244 -16.15 -25.08 -0.43
N GLN A 245 -16.48 -24.30 -1.45
CA GLN A 245 -15.53 -23.93 -2.50
C GLN A 245 -14.71 -22.73 -2.02
N VAL A 246 -13.41 -22.91 -1.83
CA VAL A 246 -12.49 -21.79 -1.56
C VAL A 246 -12.31 -20.99 -2.86
N LEU A 247 -12.46 -19.67 -2.78
CA LEU A 247 -12.39 -18.75 -3.92
C LEU A 247 -11.06 -18.87 -4.69
N PRO A 248 -11.09 -18.65 -6.02
CA PRO A 248 -9.87 -18.52 -6.77
C PRO A 248 -8.95 -17.42 -6.24
N ALA A 249 -7.68 -17.74 -6.01
CA ALA A 249 -6.63 -16.83 -5.60
C ALA A 249 -6.39 -15.87 -6.75
N TYR A 250 -6.62 -14.59 -6.49
CA TYR A 250 -6.21 -13.54 -7.40
C TYR A 250 -4.69 -13.60 -7.55
N HIS A 251 -4.22 -14.03 -8.72
CA HIS A 251 -2.82 -13.92 -9.11
C HIS A 251 -2.56 -12.47 -9.52
N GLY A 252 -2.26 -11.62 -8.54
CA GLY A 252 -1.66 -10.31 -8.81
C GLY A 252 -0.21 -10.51 -9.24
N ALA A 253 0.13 -10.11 -10.47
CA ALA A 253 1.51 -10.09 -10.95
C ALA A 253 2.30 -9.03 -10.16
N GLY A 254 3.00 -9.48 -9.13
CA GLY A 254 3.85 -8.64 -8.28
C GLY A 254 4.23 -9.42 -7.05
N THR A 255 5.50 -9.78 -6.94
CA THR A 255 6.12 -10.41 -5.77
C THR A 255 5.63 -9.76 -4.48
N PHE A 256 5.01 -10.55 -3.61
CA PHE A 256 4.96 -10.49 -2.13
C PHE A 256 3.59 -10.99 -1.62
N GLY A 257 3.61 -12.07 -0.82
CA GLY A 257 2.46 -12.60 -0.08
C GLY A 257 1.53 -13.51 -0.89
N GLN A 258 1.91 -14.78 -1.04
CA GLN A 258 1.10 -15.80 -1.68
C GLN A 258 -0.22 -16.04 -0.90
N VAL A 259 -1.36 -15.68 -1.47
CA VAL A 259 -2.64 -16.32 -1.17
C VAL A 259 -2.81 -17.43 -2.21
N VAL A 260 -2.69 -18.69 -1.80
CA VAL A 260 -2.83 -19.85 -2.69
C VAL A 260 -4.15 -20.55 -2.39
N LEU A 261 -5.00 -20.62 -3.41
CA LEU A 261 -6.06 -21.63 -3.58
C LEU A 261 -5.52 -23.03 -3.42
N LEU A 262 -6.33 -24.02 -3.04
CA LEU A 262 -6.52 -25.18 -3.92
C LEU A 262 -7.76 -26.00 -3.52
N ARG A 263 -8.47 -26.47 -4.55
CA ARG A 263 -9.32 -27.66 -4.50
C ARG A 263 -8.54 -28.77 -5.22
N ARG A 264 -8.14 -29.84 -4.51
CA ARG A 264 -8.61 -31.21 -4.80
C ARG A 264 -8.19 -32.26 -3.76
N ASP A 265 -7.27 -31.96 -2.85
CA ASP A 265 -6.99 -32.83 -1.70
C ASP A 265 -6.90 -32.00 -0.42
N CYS A 266 -7.68 -32.38 0.59
CA CYS A 266 -8.02 -31.60 1.80
C CYS A 266 -6.86 -31.29 2.78
N ILE A 267 -5.60 -31.32 2.34
CA ILE A 267 -4.42 -31.09 3.17
C ILE A 267 -4.09 -29.59 3.30
N SER A 268 -4.46 -28.77 2.31
CA SER A 268 -4.03 -27.36 2.23
C SER A 268 -4.82 -26.38 3.12
N LEU A 269 -6.01 -26.74 3.62
CA LEU A 269 -6.78 -25.91 4.57
C LEU A 269 -6.04 -25.76 5.92
N VAL A 270 -5.23 -26.78 6.27
CA VAL A 270 -4.51 -26.85 7.54
C VAL A 270 -3.33 -25.88 7.54
N ALA A 271 -2.53 -25.81 6.47
CA ALA A 271 -1.37 -24.92 6.38
C ALA A 271 -1.70 -23.43 6.56
N PHE A 272 -2.84 -22.98 6.06
CA PHE A 272 -3.31 -21.58 6.20
C PHE A 272 -3.77 -21.26 7.62
N LEU A 273 -4.45 -22.20 8.30
CA LEU A 273 -4.78 -22.04 9.71
C LEU A 273 -3.51 -22.07 10.58
N LEU A 274 -2.54 -22.93 10.26
CA LEU A 274 -1.26 -23.10 10.97
C LEU A 274 -0.30 -21.90 10.86
N GLY A 275 -0.29 -21.18 9.75
CA GLY A 275 0.62 -20.03 9.55
C GLY A 275 2.08 -20.40 9.27
N GLU A 276 2.34 -21.57 8.68
CA GLU A 276 3.69 -21.97 8.26
C GLU A 276 3.86 -22.05 6.74
N SER A 277 4.96 -21.46 6.28
CA SER A 277 5.55 -21.68 4.96
C SER A 277 6.24 -23.04 4.94
N MET A 278 5.54 -24.12 4.62
CA MET A 278 6.20 -25.40 4.31
C MET A 278 6.40 -25.53 2.80
N GLU A 279 7.67 -25.58 2.38
CA GLU A 279 8.05 -26.21 1.10
C GLU A 279 7.59 -27.67 1.12
N LEU A 280 6.68 -28.02 0.22
CA LEU A 280 6.31 -29.41 -0.04
C LEU A 280 6.93 -29.83 -1.37
N VAL A 281 7.92 -30.71 -1.27
CA VAL A 281 8.43 -31.53 -2.37
C VAL A 281 7.30 -32.44 -2.83
N VAL A 282 6.93 -32.32 -4.11
CA VAL A 282 5.94 -33.15 -4.78
C VAL A 282 6.59 -34.47 -5.19
N ILE A 283 5.95 -35.60 -4.87
CA ILE A 283 6.05 -36.84 -5.66
C ILE A 283 4.66 -37.09 -6.22
#